data_AF-G1QGZ5-F1
#
_entry.id   AF-G1QGZ5-F1
#
_cell.length_a   1.000
_cell.length_b   1.000
_cell.length_c   1.000
_cell.angle_alpha   90.00
_cell.angle_beta   90.00
_cell.angle_gamma   90.00
#
_symmetry.space_group_name_H-M   'P 1'
#
loop_
_entity.id
_entity.type
_entity.pdbx_description
1 polymer ?
#
loop_
_entity_poly.entity_id
_entity_poly.type
_entity_poly.pdbx_seq_one_letter_code
_entity_poly.pdbx_strand_id
1 'polypeptide(L)'
;MACYGKCIETVIEQLDKFTPKRDNPEQFLEAAATSLQALSPQKQGFVVEVLSGCLEYRKLLTIVVDAFYVEDGRLCLRADHSRFEVICYLATFLLEELGFQLFCNIIKSQPVDKMCKFLRFFFNPLHLCSWIKDEWSLIYEPAHELINHLEGVSASQSSPLKTKAKVTEPKEFNLTAPRPRTIPAPEPVPVMAKPRPVPQSTYQPPKEQQQLETVKRYNRRKAEVTGLCQGPRCILQRSCRLSEGHEWGWRDLAKARPTPNLPWATGPQENLWPPSSLCHGRNPKLCFCPSLPRVDKLVDGAGDFSEFFEWQKKMQAKDREEQLAASECRRLQGKLSHEEAILARQSLMQENKQRVEQQKEQMAKLMLQRAERRLQEDRSRKELVEQVIEGQKNAKAAQTKLVKGRQQTVQEAIEESRGLLQRRAQAAQEEHQRRRELISQLRALETQPTRKGKLVDLTQIPGYGLEGEMSVVELRERLALLKENQRRKEEEKRDQIIQGKRMKSQELQNTVEQISLCRAAMGRSTAL
;
A
#
# COMPACT_ATOMS: atom_id res chain seq x y z
N MET A 1 15.52 -27.08 3.74
CA MET A 1 14.98 -25.94 2.96
C MET A 1 14.47 -26.48 1.64
N ALA A 2 13.16 -26.66 1.51
CA ALA A 2 12.57 -27.20 0.29
C ALA A 2 12.78 -26.21 -0.87
N CYS A 3 13.48 -26.64 -1.93
CA CYS A 3 13.67 -25.83 -3.13
C CYS A 3 12.37 -25.78 -3.93
N TYR A 4 11.41 -24.95 -3.50
CA TYR A 4 10.16 -24.69 -4.23
C TYR A 4 10.40 -24.01 -5.59
N GLY A 5 11.56 -23.39 -5.82
CA GLY A 5 11.93 -22.82 -7.12
C GLY A 5 11.88 -23.85 -8.26
N LYS A 6 12.37 -25.08 -8.02
CA LYS A 6 12.29 -26.18 -9.01
C LYS A 6 10.85 -26.63 -9.25
N CYS A 7 9.99 -26.57 -8.23
CA CYS A 7 8.57 -26.88 -8.39
C CYS A 7 7.87 -25.84 -9.29
N ILE A 8 8.19 -24.56 -9.12
CA ILE A 8 7.65 -23.49 -9.98
C ILE A 8 8.15 -23.61 -11.42
N GLU A 9 9.42 -23.96 -11.63
CA GLU A 9 9.95 -24.26 -12.97
C GLU A 9 9.18 -25.41 -13.62
N THR A 10 8.90 -26.49 -12.88
CA THR A 10 8.09 -27.59 -13.42
C THR A 10 6.65 -27.17 -13.73
N VAL A 11 6.03 -26.27 -12.96
CA VAL A 11 4.69 -25.74 -13.29
C VAL A 11 4.75 -24.93 -14.60
N ILE A 12 5.75 -24.07 -14.76
CA ILE A 12 5.93 -23.24 -15.96
C ILE A 12 6.09 -24.13 -17.20
N GLU A 13 6.96 -25.15 -17.12
CA GLU A 13 7.19 -26.08 -18.24
C GLU A 13 5.92 -26.87 -18.63
N GLN A 14 5.02 -27.14 -17.68
CA GLN A 14 3.75 -27.78 -17.98
C GLN A 14 2.75 -26.78 -18.58
N LEU A 15 2.66 -25.56 -18.04
CA LEU A 15 1.81 -24.52 -18.62
C LEU A 15 2.20 -24.13 -20.06
N ASP A 16 3.49 -24.11 -20.37
CA ASP A 16 3.98 -23.85 -21.73
C ASP A 16 3.51 -24.91 -22.75
N LYS A 17 3.23 -26.14 -22.30
CA LYS A 17 2.71 -27.23 -23.13
C LYS A 17 1.20 -27.18 -23.31
N PHE A 18 0.48 -26.43 -22.46
CA PHE A 18 -0.97 -26.41 -22.43
C PHE A 18 -1.55 -25.43 -23.46
N THR A 19 -2.37 -25.95 -24.38
CA THR A 19 -3.05 -25.16 -25.40
C THR A 19 -4.56 -25.07 -25.15
N PRO A 20 -5.11 -23.88 -24.83
CA PRO A 20 -6.49 -23.74 -24.32
C PRO A 20 -7.58 -24.11 -25.34
N LYS A 21 -7.24 -24.16 -26.63
CA LYS A 21 -8.19 -24.49 -27.71
C LYS A 21 -8.25 -25.99 -28.02
N ARG A 22 -7.28 -26.78 -27.56
CA ARG A 22 -7.13 -28.20 -27.91
C ARG A 22 -7.19 -29.12 -26.70
N ASP A 23 -6.69 -28.65 -25.57
CA ASP A 23 -6.49 -29.49 -24.39
C ASP A 23 -7.62 -29.26 -23.37
N ASN A 24 -8.22 -30.35 -22.88
CA ASN A 24 -9.13 -30.31 -21.74
C ASN A 24 -8.31 -30.17 -20.44
N PRO A 25 -8.64 -29.22 -19.54
CA PRO A 25 -7.86 -28.97 -18.34
C PRO A 25 -7.79 -30.17 -17.39
N GLU A 26 -8.87 -30.94 -17.23
CA GLU A 26 -8.92 -32.10 -16.33
C GLU A 26 -8.02 -33.24 -16.85
N GLN A 27 -8.13 -33.55 -18.15
CA GLN A 27 -7.30 -34.58 -18.80
C GLN A 27 -5.81 -34.19 -18.83
N PHE A 28 -5.53 -32.89 -18.99
CA PHE A 28 -4.18 -32.36 -18.94
C PHE A 28 -3.57 -32.46 -17.54
N LEU A 29 -4.36 -32.17 -16.49
CA LEU A 29 -3.92 -32.30 -15.10
C LEU A 29 -3.62 -33.76 -14.73
N GLU A 30 -4.43 -34.72 -15.17
CA GLU A 30 -4.17 -36.15 -14.96
C GLU A 30 -2.88 -36.61 -15.67
N ALA A 31 -2.65 -36.16 -16.91
CA ALA A 31 -1.43 -36.44 -17.65
C ALA A 31 -0.19 -35.80 -17.00
N ALA A 32 -0.32 -34.55 -16.53
CA ALA A 32 0.73 -33.84 -15.82
C ALA A 32 1.07 -34.54 -14.49
N ALA A 33 0.06 -34.91 -13.70
CA ALA A 33 0.24 -35.65 -12.44
C ALA A 33 0.94 -36.99 -12.65
N THR A 34 0.62 -37.69 -13.75
CA THR A 34 1.27 -38.94 -14.15
C THR A 34 2.74 -38.72 -14.54
N SER A 35 3.05 -37.64 -15.28
CA SER A 35 4.43 -37.28 -15.67
C SER A 35 5.30 -36.86 -14.47
N LEU A 36 4.69 -36.40 -13.39
CA LEU A 36 5.34 -35.86 -12.19
C LEU A 36 5.50 -36.89 -11.05
N GLN A 37 5.18 -38.18 -11.28
CA GLN A 37 5.33 -39.25 -10.30
C GLN A 37 6.76 -39.45 -9.77
N ALA A 38 7.78 -38.93 -10.47
CA ALA A 38 9.17 -38.95 -10.03
C ALA A 38 9.49 -37.96 -8.88
N LEU A 39 8.59 -37.03 -8.58
CA LEU A 39 8.74 -36.06 -7.49
C LEU A 39 8.24 -36.62 -6.15
N SER A 40 8.75 -36.09 -5.04
CA SER A 40 8.23 -36.42 -3.71
C SER A 40 6.75 -36.04 -3.60
N PRO A 41 5.90 -36.83 -2.89
CA PRO A 41 4.45 -36.62 -2.84
C PRO A 41 4.01 -35.21 -2.46
N GLN A 42 4.71 -34.58 -1.51
CA GLN A 42 4.44 -33.21 -1.07
C GLN A 42 4.73 -32.15 -2.14
N LYS A 43 5.75 -32.37 -2.98
CA LYS A 43 6.08 -31.47 -4.10
C LYS A 43 5.14 -31.69 -5.28
N GLN A 44 4.76 -32.93 -5.52
CA GLN A 44 3.80 -33.28 -6.55
C GLN A 44 2.43 -32.65 -6.25
N GLY A 45 1.95 -32.78 -5.00
CA GLY A 45 0.71 -32.13 -4.56
C GLY A 45 0.74 -30.62 -4.79
N PHE A 46 1.81 -29.96 -4.33
CA PHE A 46 1.99 -28.51 -4.54
C PHE A 46 2.04 -28.11 -6.02
N VAL A 47 2.75 -28.86 -6.87
CA VAL A 47 2.83 -28.56 -8.32
C VAL A 47 1.46 -28.73 -8.98
N VAL A 48 0.72 -29.78 -8.64
CA VAL A 48 -0.62 -30.04 -9.20
C VAL A 48 -1.63 -28.99 -8.75
N GLU A 49 -1.58 -28.58 -7.48
CA GLU A 49 -2.44 -27.52 -6.92
C GLU A 49 -2.19 -26.16 -7.57
N VAL A 50 -0.92 -25.77 -7.71
CA VAL A 50 -0.58 -24.51 -8.39
C VAL A 50 -0.97 -24.58 -9.87
N LEU A 51 -0.75 -25.73 -10.53
CA LEU A 51 -1.11 -25.92 -11.92
C LEU A 51 -2.64 -25.89 -12.13
N SER A 52 -3.43 -26.55 -11.28
CA SER A 52 -4.88 -26.55 -11.37
C SER A 52 -5.44 -25.15 -11.17
N GLY A 53 -4.95 -24.42 -10.17
CA GLY A 53 -5.36 -23.04 -9.94
C GLY A 53 -4.99 -22.08 -11.07
N CYS A 54 -3.82 -22.25 -11.70
CA CYS A 54 -3.45 -21.46 -12.88
C CYS A 54 -4.37 -21.75 -14.08
N LEU A 55 -4.89 -22.97 -14.22
CA LEU A 55 -5.82 -23.34 -15.29
C LEU A 55 -7.24 -22.84 -15.01
N GLU A 56 -7.72 -22.98 -13.78
CA GLU A 56 -9.05 -22.51 -13.35
C GLU A 56 -9.19 -20.99 -13.49
N TYR A 57 -8.21 -20.23 -12.98
CA TYR A 57 -8.25 -18.77 -12.96
C TYR A 57 -7.52 -18.12 -14.14
N ARG A 58 -7.20 -18.89 -15.18
CA ARG A 58 -6.42 -18.42 -16.34
C ARG A 58 -6.92 -17.11 -16.94
N LYS A 59 -8.25 -16.94 -17.07
CA LYS A 59 -8.85 -15.73 -17.62
C LYS A 59 -8.52 -14.47 -16.79
N LEU A 60 -8.50 -14.58 -15.47
CA LEU A 60 -8.14 -13.48 -14.58
C LEU A 60 -6.64 -13.16 -14.64
N LEU A 61 -5.82 -14.21 -14.65
CA LEU A 61 -4.36 -14.10 -14.67
C LEU A 61 -3.86 -13.50 -16.00
N THR A 62 -4.42 -13.95 -17.13
CA THR A 62 -4.07 -13.44 -18.47
C THR A 62 -4.35 -11.95 -18.62
N ILE A 63 -5.44 -11.42 -18.07
CA ILE A 63 -5.76 -9.98 -18.11
C ILE A 63 -4.64 -9.16 -17.46
N VAL A 64 -4.20 -9.55 -16.27
CA VAL A 64 -3.15 -8.84 -15.54
C VAL A 64 -1.80 -8.97 -16.25
N VAL A 65 -1.46 -10.16 -16.71
CA VAL A 65 -0.18 -10.42 -17.39
C VAL A 65 -0.13 -9.69 -18.74
N ASP A 66 -1.21 -9.70 -19.53
CA ASP A 66 -1.26 -9.02 -20.82
C ASP A 66 -1.19 -7.50 -20.66
N ALA A 67 -1.87 -6.93 -19.67
CA ALA A 67 -1.74 -5.52 -19.32
C ALA A 67 -0.31 -5.16 -18.87
N PHE A 68 0.34 -6.03 -18.09
CA PHE A 68 1.74 -5.86 -17.73
C PHE A 68 2.62 -5.76 -18.98
N TYR A 69 2.44 -6.62 -20.00
CA TYR A 69 3.22 -6.55 -21.24
C TYR A 69 2.99 -5.26 -22.05
N VAL A 70 1.82 -4.62 -21.92
CA VAL A 70 1.50 -3.36 -22.62
C VAL A 70 2.16 -2.15 -21.94
N GLU A 71 2.12 -2.10 -20.61
CA GLU A 71 2.60 -0.97 -19.82
C GLU A 71 4.11 -1.09 -19.51
N ASP A 72 4.47 -1.94 -18.54
CA ASP A 72 5.80 -1.98 -17.91
C ASP A 72 6.69 -3.15 -18.42
N GLY A 73 6.08 -4.15 -19.05
CA GLY A 73 6.68 -5.43 -19.43
C GLY A 73 7.26 -5.50 -20.85
N ARG A 74 7.43 -4.37 -21.55
CA ARG A 74 7.88 -4.32 -22.96
C ARG A 74 9.22 -4.99 -23.23
N LEU A 75 10.07 -5.09 -22.20
CA LEU A 75 11.40 -5.72 -22.27
C LEU A 75 11.39 -7.19 -21.83
N CYS A 76 10.26 -7.72 -21.36
CA CYS A 76 10.12 -9.12 -20.98
C CYS A 76 9.84 -9.97 -22.22
N LEU A 77 10.40 -11.18 -22.25
CA LEU A 77 10.19 -12.11 -23.37
C LEU A 77 8.82 -12.78 -23.24
N ARG A 78 8.14 -13.05 -24.36
CA ARG A 78 6.88 -13.82 -24.34
C ARG A 78 7.01 -15.21 -23.70
N ALA A 79 8.22 -15.79 -23.69
CA ALA A 79 8.51 -17.04 -22.98
C ALA A 79 8.40 -16.94 -21.45
N ASP A 80 8.38 -15.72 -20.89
CA ASP A 80 8.15 -15.50 -19.46
C ASP A 80 6.66 -15.34 -19.12
N HIS A 81 5.74 -15.47 -20.09
CA HIS A 81 4.31 -15.24 -19.87
C HIS A 81 3.72 -16.19 -18.83
N SER A 82 3.91 -17.50 -18.99
CA SER A 82 3.47 -18.50 -18.01
C SER A 82 4.17 -18.36 -16.66
N ARG A 83 5.41 -17.84 -16.62
CA ARG A 83 6.07 -17.48 -15.37
C ARG A 83 5.31 -16.38 -14.63
N PHE A 84 4.91 -15.31 -15.32
CA PHE A 84 4.14 -14.24 -14.68
C PHE A 84 2.72 -14.69 -14.30
N GLU A 85 2.08 -15.58 -15.05
CA GLU A 85 0.79 -16.18 -14.67
C GLU A 85 0.88 -16.93 -13.35
N VAL A 86 1.90 -17.79 -13.19
CA VAL A 86 2.12 -18.56 -11.96
C VAL A 86 2.41 -17.64 -10.77
N ILE A 87 3.25 -16.62 -10.97
CA ILE A 87 3.55 -15.66 -9.90
C ILE A 87 2.33 -14.81 -9.55
N CYS A 88 1.50 -14.45 -10.53
CA CYS A 88 0.24 -13.75 -10.31
C CYS A 88 -0.69 -14.61 -9.45
N TYR A 89 -0.87 -15.89 -9.81
CA TYR A 89 -1.71 -16.83 -9.06
C TYR A 89 -1.23 -17.01 -7.61
N LEU A 90 0.09 -17.17 -7.43
CA LEU A 90 0.69 -17.28 -6.10
C LEU A 90 0.48 -16.02 -5.25
N ALA A 91 0.52 -14.84 -5.88
CA ALA A 91 0.33 -13.56 -5.21
C ALA A 91 -1.15 -13.29 -4.88
N THR A 92 -2.08 -13.78 -5.69
CA THR A 92 -3.53 -13.52 -5.55
C THR A 92 -4.24 -14.49 -4.63
N PHE A 93 -3.98 -15.80 -4.79
CA PHE A 93 -4.77 -16.85 -4.14
C PHE A 93 -4.00 -17.59 -3.06
N LEU A 94 -2.70 -17.82 -3.25
CA LEU A 94 -1.91 -18.63 -2.33
C LEU A 94 -1.04 -17.83 -1.35
N LEU A 95 -1.12 -16.49 -1.34
CA LEU A 95 -0.25 -15.67 -0.49
C LEU A 95 -0.54 -15.83 1.00
N GLU A 96 -1.82 -15.99 1.36
CA GLU A 96 -2.26 -16.21 2.75
C GLU A 96 -1.96 -17.64 3.21
N GLU A 97 -2.16 -18.64 2.35
CA GLU A 97 -1.94 -20.06 2.65
C GLU A 97 -0.45 -20.46 2.68
N LEU A 98 0.37 -19.95 1.75
CA LEU A 98 1.82 -20.17 1.73
C LEU A 98 2.56 -19.36 2.81
N GLY A 99 2.02 -18.20 3.16
CA GLY A 99 2.67 -17.24 4.03
C GLY A 99 3.80 -16.45 3.34
N PHE A 100 3.99 -15.20 3.80
CA PHE A 100 4.86 -14.22 3.16
C PHE A 100 6.33 -14.67 3.05
N GLN A 101 6.85 -15.42 4.03
CA GLN A 101 8.24 -15.85 4.05
C GLN A 101 8.55 -16.90 2.97
N LEU A 102 7.64 -17.85 2.73
CA LEU A 102 7.80 -18.86 1.68
C LEU A 102 7.60 -18.24 0.31
N PHE A 103 6.60 -17.36 0.15
CA PHE A 103 6.43 -16.56 -1.06
C PHE A 103 7.70 -15.78 -1.40
N CYS A 104 8.29 -15.04 -0.45
CA CYS A 104 9.55 -14.33 -0.67
C CYS A 104 10.69 -15.25 -1.10
N ASN A 105 10.77 -16.45 -0.55
CA ASN A 105 11.79 -17.43 -0.94
C ASN A 105 11.57 -17.94 -2.37
N ILE A 106 10.31 -18.14 -2.78
CA ILE A 106 9.94 -18.52 -4.15
C ILE A 106 10.31 -17.39 -5.13
N ILE A 107 9.94 -16.14 -4.83
CA ILE A 107 10.27 -14.98 -5.66
C ILE A 107 11.79 -14.81 -5.81
N LYS A 108 12.55 -14.97 -4.73
CA LYS A 108 14.03 -14.89 -4.77
C LYS A 108 14.69 -16.00 -5.59
N SER A 109 14.00 -17.12 -5.82
CA SER A 109 14.50 -18.21 -6.67
C SER A 109 14.32 -17.94 -8.17
N GLN A 110 13.51 -16.94 -8.52
CA GLN A 110 13.21 -16.50 -9.89
C GLN A 110 14.10 -15.29 -10.28
N PRO A 111 14.20 -14.93 -11.58
CA PRO A 111 14.98 -13.77 -12.01
C PRO A 111 14.49 -12.46 -11.37
N VAL A 112 15.30 -11.92 -10.47
CA VAL A 112 14.96 -10.79 -9.58
C VAL A 112 14.55 -9.54 -10.36
N ASP A 113 15.22 -9.26 -11.48
CA ASP A 113 14.95 -8.12 -12.35
C ASP A 113 13.54 -8.15 -12.96
N LYS A 114 13.05 -9.34 -13.31
CA LYS A 114 11.72 -9.55 -13.86
C LYS A 114 10.66 -9.52 -12.77
N MET A 115 10.92 -10.18 -11.65
CA MET A 115 9.99 -10.25 -10.52
C MET A 115 9.76 -8.88 -9.89
N CYS A 116 10.80 -8.08 -9.68
CA CYS A 116 10.64 -6.74 -9.11
C CYS A 116 9.80 -5.83 -10.01
N LYS A 117 9.91 -5.94 -11.33
CA LYS A 117 9.07 -5.16 -12.26
C LYS A 117 7.61 -5.62 -12.21
N PHE A 118 7.39 -6.93 -12.31
CA PHE A 118 6.04 -7.48 -12.30
C PHE A 118 5.31 -7.24 -10.98
N LEU A 119 5.95 -7.49 -9.84
CA LEU A 119 5.34 -7.28 -8.53
C LEU A 119 5.10 -5.81 -8.23
N ARG A 120 5.98 -4.90 -8.71
CA ARG A 120 5.75 -3.46 -8.59
C ARG A 120 4.55 -3.00 -9.41
N PHE A 121 4.35 -3.56 -10.60
CA PHE A 121 3.17 -3.31 -11.41
C PHE A 121 1.91 -3.88 -10.74
N PHE A 122 1.96 -5.15 -10.33
CA PHE A 122 0.81 -5.86 -9.79
C PHE A 122 0.33 -5.29 -8.45
N PHE A 123 1.23 -4.99 -7.51
CA PHE A 123 0.88 -4.40 -6.21
C PHE A 123 0.73 -2.88 -6.23
N ASN A 124 0.67 -2.25 -7.40
CA ASN A 124 0.40 -0.82 -7.49
C ASN A 124 -1.07 -0.57 -7.12
N PRO A 125 -1.36 0.18 -6.04
CA PRO A 125 -2.73 0.44 -5.62
C PRO A 125 -3.56 1.12 -6.71
N LEU A 126 -2.93 1.92 -7.58
CA LEU A 126 -3.64 2.55 -8.69
C LEU A 126 -4.17 1.54 -9.70
N HIS A 127 -3.45 0.45 -9.98
CA HIS A 127 -3.91 -0.58 -10.93
C HIS A 127 -4.89 -1.54 -10.28
N LEU A 128 -4.62 -1.98 -9.04
CA LEU A 128 -5.50 -2.89 -8.30
C LEU A 128 -6.88 -2.28 -8.02
N CYS A 129 -6.95 -1.02 -7.59
CA CYS A 129 -8.22 -0.38 -7.21
C CYS A 129 -9.03 0.19 -8.37
N SER A 130 -8.46 0.22 -9.59
CA SER A 130 -9.13 0.76 -10.78
C SER A 130 -9.49 -0.36 -11.76
N TRP A 131 -8.78 -0.44 -12.88
CA TRP A 131 -9.16 -1.27 -14.01
C TRP A 131 -9.02 -2.78 -13.72
N ILE A 132 -8.06 -3.22 -12.88
CA ILE A 132 -7.96 -4.65 -12.53
C ILE A 132 -9.22 -5.10 -11.79
N LYS A 133 -9.73 -4.27 -10.88
CA LYS A 133 -10.99 -4.50 -10.18
C LYS A 133 -12.16 -4.60 -11.13
N ASP A 134 -12.28 -3.63 -12.03
CA ASP A 134 -13.39 -3.58 -12.98
C ASP A 134 -13.40 -4.78 -13.93
N GLU A 135 -12.23 -5.17 -14.47
CA GLU A 135 -12.09 -6.33 -15.36
C GLU A 135 -12.30 -7.67 -14.64
N TRP A 136 -11.83 -7.79 -13.38
CA TRP A 136 -12.05 -9.02 -12.60
C TRP A 136 -13.50 -9.16 -12.15
N SER A 137 -14.19 -8.07 -11.81
CA SER A 137 -15.61 -8.08 -11.45
C SER A 137 -16.52 -8.55 -12.60
N LEU A 138 -16.08 -8.44 -13.86
CA LEU A 138 -16.82 -8.95 -15.02
C LEU A 138 -16.74 -10.48 -15.16
N ILE A 139 -15.72 -11.11 -14.59
CA ILE A 139 -15.41 -12.53 -14.78
C ILE A 139 -15.64 -13.33 -13.50
N TYR A 140 -15.46 -12.69 -12.34
CA TYR A 140 -15.50 -13.34 -11.03
C TYR A 140 -16.26 -12.48 -10.01
N GLU A 141 -17.39 -13.00 -9.53
CA GLU A 141 -18.35 -12.28 -8.69
C GLU A 141 -17.79 -11.85 -7.30
N PRO A 142 -16.90 -12.61 -6.63
CA PRO A 142 -16.22 -12.17 -5.40
C PRO A 142 -14.94 -11.33 -5.61
N ALA A 143 -14.70 -10.76 -6.79
CA ALA A 143 -13.48 -9.99 -7.09
C ALA A 143 -13.19 -8.83 -6.11
N HIS A 144 -14.22 -8.25 -5.49
CA HIS A 144 -14.08 -7.14 -4.54
C HIS A 144 -13.43 -7.56 -3.21
N GLU A 145 -13.69 -8.78 -2.73
CA GLU A 145 -13.09 -9.28 -1.49
C GLU A 145 -11.60 -9.56 -1.70
N LEU A 146 -11.25 -10.17 -2.84
CA LEU A 146 -9.87 -10.50 -3.21
C LEU A 146 -8.96 -9.25 -3.23
N ILE A 147 -9.46 -8.13 -3.74
CA ILE A 147 -8.70 -6.89 -3.87
C ILE A 147 -8.52 -6.20 -2.53
N ASN A 148 -9.53 -6.23 -1.65
CA ASN A 148 -9.41 -5.71 -0.29
C ASN A 148 -8.36 -6.51 0.52
N HIS A 149 -8.29 -7.83 0.32
CA HIS A 149 -7.24 -8.67 0.90
C HIS A 149 -5.84 -8.29 0.38
N LEU A 150 -5.69 -8.07 -0.93
CA LEU A 150 -4.40 -7.66 -1.53
C LEU A 150 -3.96 -6.24 -1.11
N GLU A 151 -4.90 -5.31 -0.94
CA GLU A 151 -4.65 -3.98 -0.39
C GLU A 151 -4.20 -4.04 1.08
N GLY A 152 -4.83 -4.89 1.90
CA GLY A 152 -4.44 -5.10 3.30
C GLY A 152 -3.02 -5.68 3.45
N VAL A 153 -2.60 -6.54 2.53
CA VAL A 153 -1.22 -7.08 2.48
C VAL A 153 -0.20 -6.04 2.03
N SER A 154 -0.59 -5.10 1.16
CA SER A 154 0.26 -3.96 0.77
C SER A 154 0.36 -2.90 1.89
N ALA A 155 -0.75 -2.62 2.57
CA ALA A 155 -0.84 -1.62 3.64
C ALA A 155 -0.12 -2.06 4.94
N SER A 156 -0.13 -3.36 5.26
CA SER A 156 0.54 -3.94 6.43
C SER A 156 2.08 -3.88 6.36
N GLN A 157 2.66 -3.53 5.20
CA GLN A 157 4.11 -3.31 5.06
C GLN A 157 4.54 -1.85 5.28
N SER A 158 3.63 -0.95 5.67
CA SER A 158 3.96 0.45 5.95
C SER A 158 4.20 0.76 7.43
N SER A 159 5.04 -0.03 8.11
CA SER A 159 5.97 0.53 9.10
C SER A 159 7.05 -0.51 9.46
N PRO A 160 8.35 -0.16 9.42
CA PRO A 160 9.28 -0.87 10.28
C PRO A 160 8.81 -0.59 11.71
N LEU A 161 8.42 -1.65 12.43
CA LEU A 161 8.33 -1.63 13.89
C LEU A 161 9.66 -1.03 14.38
N LYS A 162 9.60 0.25 14.77
CA LYS A 162 10.70 0.90 15.49
C LYS A 162 10.85 0.11 16.78
N THR A 163 11.78 -0.83 16.80
CA THR A 163 12.35 -1.34 18.03
C THR A 163 12.79 -0.11 18.80
N LYS A 164 12.22 0.09 19.99
CA LYS A 164 12.59 1.19 20.88
C LYS A 164 14.11 1.17 21.02
N ALA A 165 14.77 2.19 20.49
CA ALA A 165 16.20 2.36 20.67
C ALA A 165 16.50 2.34 22.17
N LYS A 166 17.45 1.52 22.60
CA LYS A 166 17.93 1.53 23.98
C LYS A 166 18.37 2.96 24.32
N VAL A 167 17.94 3.45 25.48
CA VAL A 167 18.35 4.74 26.05
C VAL A 167 19.87 4.80 26.04
N THR A 168 20.42 5.82 25.37
CA THR A 168 21.85 6.08 25.31
C THR A 168 22.25 6.79 26.60
N GLU A 169 23.04 6.15 27.45
CA GLU A 169 23.63 6.80 28.62
C GLU A 169 24.78 7.72 28.17
N PRO A 170 24.86 8.97 28.66
CA PRO A 170 25.98 9.85 28.35
C PRO A 170 27.25 9.32 29.02
N LYS A 171 28.25 8.98 28.21
CA LYS A 171 29.60 8.64 28.68
C LYS A 171 30.39 9.94 28.90
N GLU A 172 30.91 10.14 30.10
CA GLU A 172 31.71 11.31 30.46
C GLU A 172 32.96 11.42 29.58
N PHE A 173 33.28 12.65 29.15
CA PHE A 173 34.39 12.91 28.25
C PHE A 173 35.71 12.94 29.02
N ASN A 174 36.72 12.22 28.52
CA ASN A 174 38.08 12.31 29.08
C ASN A 174 38.73 13.60 28.58
N LEU A 175 39.07 14.52 29.51
CA LEU A 175 39.93 15.68 29.25
C LEU A 175 41.29 15.20 28.74
N THR A 176 41.44 15.13 27.42
CA THR A 176 42.70 14.77 26.76
C THR A 176 43.11 15.91 25.85
N ALA A 177 44.36 16.35 25.99
CA ALA A 177 44.95 17.47 25.26
C ALA A 177 44.65 17.39 23.74
N PRO A 178 44.42 18.55 23.08
CA PRO A 178 44.02 18.57 21.68
C PRO A 178 45.11 17.96 20.81
N ARG A 179 44.76 16.88 20.11
CA ARG A 179 45.64 16.30 19.09
C ARG A 179 45.88 17.35 17.99
N PRO A 180 47.13 17.51 17.51
CA PRO A 180 47.42 18.44 16.42
C PRO A 180 46.58 18.08 15.18
N ARG A 181 46.05 19.11 14.51
CA ARG A 181 45.18 18.94 13.34
C ARG A 181 45.97 18.27 12.21
N THR A 182 45.65 17.02 11.90
CA THR A 182 46.12 16.36 10.68
C THR A 182 45.38 16.98 9.51
N ILE A 183 46.12 17.62 8.60
CA ILE A 183 45.58 18.08 7.31
C ILE A 183 45.05 16.84 6.57
N PRO A 184 43.81 16.83 6.08
CA PRO A 184 43.29 15.70 5.31
C PRO A 184 44.16 15.53 4.06
N ALA A 185 44.75 14.35 3.88
CA ALA A 185 45.39 14.04 2.61
C ALA A 185 44.31 14.11 1.51
N PRO A 186 44.59 14.76 0.37
CA PRO A 186 43.63 14.89 -0.71
C PRO A 186 43.18 13.50 -1.17
N GLU A 187 41.87 13.35 -1.42
CA GLU A 187 41.30 12.10 -1.93
C GLU A 187 42.08 11.66 -3.19
N PRO A 188 42.60 10.42 -3.22
CA PRO A 188 43.23 9.92 -4.42
C PRO A 188 42.18 9.88 -5.53
N VAL A 189 42.47 10.60 -6.62
CA VAL A 189 41.61 10.67 -7.79
C VAL A 189 41.25 9.24 -8.20
N PRO A 190 39.96 8.91 -8.39
CA PRO A 190 39.54 7.57 -8.74
C PRO A 190 40.30 7.12 -9.98
N VAL A 191 41.08 6.05 -9.84
CA VAL A 191 41.80 5.44 -10.97
C VAL A 191 40.75 4.94 -11.93
N MET A 192 40.51 5.70 -13.00
CA MET A 192 39.63 5.26 -14.08
C MET A 192 40.15 3.93 -14.60
N ALA A 193 39.26 2.93 -14.66
CA ALA A 193 39.60 1.65 -15.25
C ALA A 193 40.14 1.90 -16.67
N LYS A 194 41.32 1.33 -16.98
CA LYS A 194 41.91 1.44 -18.31
C LYS A 194 40.86 1.00 -19.35
N PRO A 195 40.70 1.73 -20.47
CA PRO A 195 39.78 1.35 -21.53
C PRO A 195 40.00 -0.11 -21.91
N ARG A 196 38.90 -0.87 -22.07
CA ARG A 196 39.00 -2.27 -22.52
C ARG A 196 39.80 -2.29 -23.82
N PRO A 197 40.76 -3.21 -24.00
CA PRO A 197 41.50 -3.32 -25.25
C PRO A 197 40.50 -3.49 -26.38
N VAL A 198 40.73 -2.76 -27.46
CA VAL A 198 39.84 -2.78 -28.63
C VAL A 198 39.73 -4.24 -29.09
N PRO A 199 38.50 -4.76 -29.28
CA PRO A 199 38.30 -6.16 -29.66
C PRO A 199 39.06 -6.45 -30.96
N GLN A 200 39.68 -7.63 -31.05
CA GLN A 200 40.48 -8.00 -32.23
C GLN A 200 39.68 -7.99 -33.54
N SER A 201 38.35 -8.07 -33.47
CA SER A 201 37.45 -7.93 -34.61
C SER A 201 37.52 -6.55 -35.27
N THR A 202 38.00 -5.51 -34.60
CA THR A 202 38.17 -4.17 -35.19
C THR A 202 39.29 -4.12 -36.21
N TYR A 203 40.30 -5.00 -36.09
CA TYR A 203 41.40 -5.12 -37.06
C TYR A 203 41.17 -6.22 -38.10
N GLN A 204 40.08 -6.99 -37.97
CA GLN A 204 39.69 -7.99 -38.97
C GLN A 204 38.80 -7.33 -40.02
N PRO A 205 39.11 -7.47 -41.32
CA PRO A 205 38.25 -6.94 -42.37
C PRO A 205 36.87 -7.62 -42.32
N PRO A 206 35.78 -6.88 -42.63
CA PRO A 206 34.42 -7.43 -42.64
C PRO A 206 34.31 -8.67 -43.54
N LYS A 207 33.46 -9.63 -43.16
CA LYS A 207 33.26 -10.88 -43.91
C LYS A 207 32.82 -10.62 -45.36
N GLU A 208 32.13 -9.51 -45.59
CA GLU A 208 31.71 -9.01 -46.89
C GLU A 208 32.90 -8.72 -47.82
N GLN A 209 34.04 -8.24 -47.29
CA GLN A 209 35.23 -7.99 -48.09
C GLN A 209 35.88 -9.30 -48.56
N GLN A 210 35.92 -10.33 -47.71
CA GLN A 210 36.41 -11.65 -48.10
C GLN A 210 35.50 -12.30 -49.16
N GLN A 211 34.18 -12.11 -49.04
CA GLN A 211 33.21 -12.55 -50.05
C GLN A 211 33.38 -11.79 -51.39
N LEU A 212 33.66 -10.49 -51.34
CA LEU A 212 33.94 -9.71 -52.55
C LEU A 212 35.23 -10.15 -53.24
N GLU A 213 36.28 -10.50 -52.50
CA GLU A 213 37.53 -11.02 -53.07
C GLU A 213 37.35 -12.39 -53.73
N THR A 214 36.58 -13.30 -53.12
CA THR A 214 36.26 -14.60 -53.72
C THR A 214 35.43 -14.45 -54.99
N VAL A 215 34.44 -13.54 -54.99
CA VAL A 215 33.65 -13.20 -56.19
C VAL A 215 34.52 -12.55 -57.28
N LYS A 216 35.44 -11.64 -56.93
CA LYS A 216 36.38 -11.03 -57.88
C LYS A 216 37.32 -12.08 -58.50
N ARG A 217 37.86 -13.01 -57.70
CA ARG A 217 38.69 -14.12 -58.21
C ARG A 217 37.91 -15.05 -59.12
N TYR A 218 36.66 -15.36 -58.76
CA TYR A 218 35.76 -16.17 -59.59
C TYR A 218 35.45 -15.48 -60.93
N ASN A 219 35.07 -14.20 -60.89
CA ASN A 219 34.80 -13.41 -62.09
C ASN A 219 36.03 -13.27 -62.98
N ARG A 220 37.23 -13.10 -62.40
CA ARG A 220 38.50 -13.11 -63.13
C ARG A 220 38.74 -14.44 -63.84
N ARG A 221 38.60 -15.57 -63.14
CA ARG A 221 38.72 -16.92 -63.75
C ARG A 221 37.69 -17.13 -64.86
N LYS A 222 36.45 -16.70 -64.64
CA LYS A 222 35.37 -16.81 -65.64
C LYS A 222 35.65 -15.94 -66.88
N ALA A 223 36.20 -14.75 -66.67
CA ALA A 223 36.63 -13.86 -67.75
C ALA A 223 37.84 -14.40 -68.51
N GLU A 224 38.81 -15.02 -67.83
CA GLU A 224 39.95 -15.71 -68.46
C GLU A 224 39.48 -16.90 -69.31
N VAL A 225 38.51 -17.70 -68.82
CA VAL A 225 37.90 -18.81 -69.57
C VAL A 225 37.07 -18.32 -70.76
N THR A 226 36.34 -17.21 -70.61
CA THR A 226 35.49 -16.66 -71.68
C THR A 226 36.32 -15.88 -72.72
N GLY A 227 37.43 -15.26 -72.30
CA GLY A 227 38.40 -14.58 -73.16
C GLY A 227 39.23 -15.52 -74.01
N LEU A 228 39.42 -16.77 -73.57
CA LEU A 228 40.03 -17.84 -74.38
C LEU A 228 39.07 -18.44 -75.44
N CYS A 229 37.78 -18.10 -75.41
CA CYS A 229 36.77 -18.59 -76.36
C CYS A 229 36.41 -17.60 -77.48
N GLN A 230 37.16 -16.49 -77.65
CA GLN A 230 37.00 -15.56 -78.78
C GLN A 230 38.28 -15.43 -79.63
N GLY A 231 38.88 -16.55 -79.99
CA GLY A 231 39.87 -16.66 -81.08
C GLY A 231 39.46 -17.76 -82.07
N PRO A 232 39.74 -17.66 -83.38
CA PRO A 232 39.19 -18.57 -84.37
C PRO A 232 39.82 -19.96 -84.26
N ARG A 233 38.92 -20.98 -84.29
CA ARG A 233 39.09 -22.43 -84.53
C ARG A 233 40.52 -23.00 -84.52
N CYS A 234 40.74 -24.01 -83.67
CA CYS A 234 41.42 -25.25 -84.07
C CYS A 234 40.93 -26.45 -83.24
N ILE A 235 40.85 -27.59 -83.93
CA ILE A 235 40.41 -28.92 -83.51
C ILE A 235 41.45 -29.53 -82.57
N LEU A 236 41.08 -29.92 -81.34
CA LEU A 236 41.58 -31.17 -80.76
C LEU A 236 40.72 -31.63 -79.57
N GLN A 237 40.19 -32.82 -79.72
CA GLN A 237 39.56 -33.62 -78.69
C GLN A 237 40.61 -34.01 -77.64
N ARG A 238 40.48 -33.53 -76.40
CA ARG A 238 41.03 -34.25 -75.24
C ARG A 238 40.25 -33.93 -73.97
N SER A 239 39.72 -35.01 -73.39
CA SER A 239 38.95 -35.09 -72.18
C SER A 239 39.66 -34.48 -70.96
N CYS A 240 39.02 -33.50 -70.34
CA CYS A 240 39.25 -33.18 -68.93
C CYS A 240 37.91 -33.34 -68.20
N ARG A 241 37.66 -34.56 -67.70
CA ARG A 241 36.75 -34.73 -66.56
C ARG A 241 37.39 -34.00 -65.40
N LEU A 242 36.72 -32.99 -64.86
CA LEU A 242 36.99 -32.50 -63.53
C LEU A 242 35.87 -32.99 -62.63
N SER A 243 36.29 -33.79 -61.67
CA SER A 243 35.49 -34.53 -60.71
C SER A 243 34.57 -33.62 -59.90
N GLU A 244 33.38 -34.15 -59.66
CA GLU A 244 32.48 -33.75 -58.60
C GLU A 244 33.24 -33.73 -57.25
N GLY A 245 33.06 -32.66 -56.49
CA GLY A 245 33.71 -32.52 -55.18
C GLY A 245 33.38 -31.20 -54.51
N HIS A 246 32.42 -31.26 -53.59
CA HIS A 246 32.00 -30.26 -52.59
C HIS A 246 31.00 -29.17 -53.00
N GLU A 247 29.73 -29.54 -52.79
CA GLU A 247 28.68 -28.65 -52.33
C GLU A 247 29.13 -27.83 -51.10
N TRP A 248 29.16 -26.50 -51.26
CA TRP A 248 29.00 -25.57 -50.14
C TRP A 248 27.68 -24.83 -50.35
N GLY A 249 26.74 -25.10 -49.45
CA GLY A 249 25.38 -24.59 -49.49
C GLY A 249 25.33 -23.07 -49.36
N TRP A 250 25.00 -22.41 -50.46
CA TRP A 250 24.35 -21.11 -50.44
C TRP A 250 22.84 -21.36 -50.48
N ARG A 251 22.25 -21.55 -49.30
CA ARG A 251 20.82 -21.27 -49.14
C ARG A 251 20.67 -19.81 -48.70
N ASP A 252 19.88 -19.10 -49.50
CA ASP A 252 19.18 -17.86 -49.19
C ASP A 252 19.98 -16.56 -49.10
N LEU A 253 20.22 -15.92 -50.26
CA LEU A 253 20.01 -14.49 -50.42
C LEU A 253 19.41 -14.19 -51.82
N ALA A 254 18.25 -13.53 -51.81
CA ALA A 254 17.53 -12.92 -52.94
C ALA A 254 16.81 -13.87 -53.94
N LYS A 255 15.74 -14.55 -53.47
CA LYS A 255 14.59 -14.80 -54.35
C LYS A 255 13.85 -13.48 -54.58
N ALA A 256 13.89 -12.97 -55.82
CA ALA A 256 12.91 -12.00 -56.27
C ALA A 256 11.51 -12.59 -56.03
N ARG A 257 10.60 -11.80 -55.43
CA ARG A 257 9.20 -12.19 -55.31
C ARG A 257 8.66 -12.44 -56.73
N PRO A 258 8.06 -13.61 -57.03
CA PRO A 258 7.26 -13.73 -58.22
C PRO A 258 6.11 -12.73 -58.15
N THR A 259 5.87 -12.01 -59.23
CA THR A 259 4.59 -11.32 -59.46
C THR A 259 3.43 -12.31 -59.22
N PRO A 260 2.30 -11.87 -58.62
CA PRO A 260 1.13 -12.73 -58.49
C PRO A 260 0.70 -13.19 -59.89
N ASN A 261 0.67 -14.50 -60.10
CA ASN A 261 0.10 -15.08 -61.30
C ASN A 261 -1.38 -14.72 -61.35
N LEU A 262 -1.77 -13.95 -62.36
CA LEU A 262 -3.17 -13.88 -62.79
C LEU A 262 -3.63 -15.30 -63.15
N PRO A 263 -4.78 -15.77 -62.65
CA PRO A 263 -5.31 -17.07 -63.02
C PRO A 263 -5.62 -17.06 -64.52
N TRP A 264 -4.96 -17.97 -65.22
CA TRP A 264 -5.33 -18.40 -66.55
C TRP A 264 -6.82 -18.78 -66.52
N ALA A 265 -7.62 -18.07 -67.30
CA ALA A 265 -9.00 -18.47 -67.54
C ALA A 265 -8.97 -19.78 -68.33
N THR A 266 -9.40 -20.85 -67.67
CA THR A 266 -9.76 -22.14 -68.25
C THR A 266 -10.65 -21.91 -69.47
N GLY A 267 -10.24 -22.44 -70.63
CA GLY A 267 -11.07 -22.44 -71.82
C GLY A 267 -12.40 -23.17 -71.55
N PRO A 268 -13.51 -22.76 -72.19
CA PRO A 268 -14.75 -23.52 -72.09
C PRO A 268 -14.58 -24.87 -72.79
N GLN A 269 -14.75 -25.95 -72.03
CA GLN A 269 -15.13 -27.25 -72.59
C GLN A 269 -16.56 -27.11 -73.14
N GLU A 270 -16.70 -26.96 -74.45
CA GLU A 270 -17.98 -27.19 -75.13
C GLU A 270 -18.01 -28.60 -75.71
N ASN A 271 -18.59 -29.47 -74.89
CA ASN A 271 -19.49 -30.56 -75.22
C ASN A 271 -19.51 -31.08 -76.66
N LEU A 272 -19.17 -32.37 -76.76
CA LEU A 272 -19.53 -33.31 -77.81
C LEU A 272 -21.00 -33.13 -78.24
N TRP A 273 -21.23 -32.88 -79.52
CA TRP A 273 -22.54 -33.05 -80.16
C TRP A 273 -22.70 -34.50 -80.67
N PRO A 274 -23.82 -35.18 -80.37
CA PRO A 274 -24.24 -36.38 -81.10
C PRO A 274 -25.11 -36.01 -82.33
N PRO A 275 -25.34 -36.95 -83.28
CA PRO A 275 -25.96 -36.65 -84.56
C PRO A 275 -27.49 -36.64 -84.47
N SER A 276 -28.13 -35.64 -85.05
CA SER A 276 -29.58 -35.67 -85.27
C SER A 276 -29.95 -34.95 -86.58
N SER A 277 -30.38 -35.79 -87.52
CA SER A 277 -31.30 -35.47 -88.60
C SER A 277 -32.51 -34.67 -88.10
N LEU A 278 -32.89 -33.60 -88.81
CA LEU A 278 -34.26 -33.33 -89.25
C LEU A 278 -34.35 -32.03 -90.07
N CYS A 279 -34.96 -32.15 -91.24
CA CYS A 279 -35.36 -31.09 -92.15
C CYS A 279 -36.55 -30.27 -91.61
N HIS A 280 -36.63 -29.01 -92.05
CA HIS A 280 -37.81 -28.18 -92.42
C HIS A 280 -37.44 -26.72 -92.12
N GLY A 281 -37.44 -25.75 -93.02
CA GLY A 281 -38.33 -25.50 -94.15
C GLY A 281 -38.98 -24.13 -93.94
N ARG A 282 -38.96 -23.28 -94.99
CA ARG A 282 -39.56 -21.92 -95.18
C ARG A 282 -38.53 -20.79 -95.22
N ASN A 283 -38.55 -19.85 -96.17
CA ASN A 283 -39.28 -19.69 -97.43
C ASN A 283 -38.53 -18.63 -98.26
N PRO A 284 -38.66 -18.62 -99.60
CA PRO A 284 -37.90 -17.75 -100.47
C PRO A 284 -38.58 -16.39 -100.62
N LYS A 285 -37.80 -15.30 -100.54
CA LYS A 285 -38.19 -14.02 -101.15
C LYS A 285 -37.17 -13.69 -102.23
N LEU A 286 -37.63 -13.83 -103.47
CA LEU A 286 -37.00 -13.29 -104.65
C LEU A 286 -36.71 -11.79 -104.43
N CYS A 287 -35.43 -11.43 -104.43
CA CYS A 287 -35.01 -10.12 -104.92
C CYS A 287 -34.23 -10.35 -106.20
N PHE A 288 -34.97 -10.20 -107.29
CA PHE A 288 -34.53 -10.06 -108.65
C PHE A 288 -33.46 -8.96 -108.74
N CYS A 289 -32.28 -9.30 -109.25
CA CYS A 289 -31.30 -8.35 -109.75
C CYS A 289 -30.92 -8.76 -111.17
N PRO A 290 -30.76 -7.78 -112.07
CA PRO A 290 -30.85 -7.96 -113.52
C PRO A 290 -29.73 -8.86 -114.02
N SER A 291 -30.11 -9.97 -114.62
CA SER A 291 -29.23 -10.97 -115.21
C SER A 291 -28.65 -10.56 -116.57
N LEU A 292 -28.96 -9.38 -117.10
CA LEU A 292 -28.67 -9.07 -118.50
C LEU A 292 -27.26 -8.52 -118.80
N PRO A 293 -26.51 -7.84 -117.89
CA PRO A 293 -25.08 -7.61 -118.11
C PRO A 293 -24.19 -8.73 -117.53
N ARG A 294 -24.78 -9.75 -116.88
CA ARG A 294 -24.03 -10.85 -116.25
C ARG A 294 -23.90 -12.07 -117.16
N VAL A 295 -24.89 -12.29 -118.04
CA VAL A 295 -24.83 -13.36 -119.05
C VAL A 295 -23.84 -13.02 -120.15
N ASP A 296 -23.73 -11.75 -120.57
CA ASP A 296 -22.70 -11.34 -121.54
C ASP A 296 -21.28 -11.53 -120.98
N LYS A 297 -21.07 -11.27 -119.67
CA LYS A 297 -19.80 -11.54 -118.96
C LYS A 297 -19.52 -13.02 -118.67
N LEU A 298 -20.49 -13.92 -118.89
CA LEU A 298 -20.36 -15.37 -118.70
C LEU A 298 -20.10 -16.12 -120.03
N VAL A 299 -20.39 -15.49 -121.18
CA VAL A 299 -20.21 -16.06 -122.53
C VAL A 299 -18.80 -15.80 -123.07
N ASP A 300 -18.15 -14.70 -122.68
CA ASP A 300 -16.71 -14.50 -122.88
C ASP A 300 -15.95 -15.35 -121.86
N GLY A 301 -15.54 -16.55 -122.27
CA GLY A 301 -14.83 -17.49 -121.41
C GLY A 301 -13.62 -16.87 -120.70
N ALA A 302 -13.49 -17.19 -119.41
CA ALA A 302 -12.54 -16.69 -118.42
C ALA A 302 -12.92 -15.32 -117.80
N GLY A 303 -13.63 -15.37 -116.68
CA GLY A 303 -13.53 -14.29 -115.71
C GLY A 303 -12.09 -14.26 -115.19
N ASP A 304 -11.33 -13.25 -115.60
CA ASP A 304 -9.97 -13.06 -115.12
C ASP A 304 -9.95 -13.06 -113.58
N PHE A 305 -9.07 -13.84 -112.96
CA PHE A 305 -8.81 -13.76 -111.52
C PHE A 305 -8.25 -12.39 -111.07
N SER A 306 -8.05 -11.47 -112.03
CA SER A 306 -7.54 -10.11 -111.82
C SER A 306 -8.34 -9.35 -110.78
N GLU A 307 -9.69 -9.37 -110.82
CA GLU A 307 -10.53 -8.67 -109.84
C GLU A 307 -10.35 -9.22 -108.41
N PHE A 308 -10.24 -10.54 -108.26
CA PHE A 308 -9.99 -11.18 -106.97
C PHE A 308 -8.59 -10.87 -106.45
N PHE A 309 -7.56 -10.93 -107.30
CA PHE A 309 -6.19 -10.59 -106.92
C PHE A 309 -6.05 -9.10 -106.61
N GLU A 310 -6.76 -8.22 -107.30
CA GLU A 310 -6.85 -6.80 -106.97
C GLU A 310 -7.55 -6.57 -105.64
N TRP A 311 -8.66 -7.25 -105.38
CA TRP A 311 -9.33 -7.20 -104.08
C TRP A 311 -8.43 -7.74 -102.96
N GLN A 312 -7.74 -8.85 -103.18
CA GLN A 312 -6.81 -9.44 -102.21
C GLN A 312 -5.65 -8.48 -101.93
N LYS A 313 -5.08 -7.85 -102.97
CA LYS A 313 -4.06 -6.80 -102.80
C LYS A 313 -4.61 -5.60 -102.03
N LYS A 314 -5.86 -5.17 -102.30
CA LYS A 314 -6.53 -4.08 -101.58
C LYS A 314 -6.77 -4.43 -100.11
N MET A 315 -7.21 -5.65 -99.79
CA MET A 315 -7.41 -6.09 -98.40
C MET A 315 -6.08 -6.23 -97.67
N GLN A 316 -5.06 -6.82 -98.30
CA GLN A 316 -3.72 -6.87 -97.72
C GLN A 316 -3.12 -5.47 -97.49
N ALA A 317 -3.40 -4.50 -98.37
CA ALA A 317 -2.99 -3.12 -98.16
C ALA A 317 -3.72 -2.50 -96.95
N LYS A 318 -5.04 -2.68 -96.85
CA LYS A 318 -5.83 -2.22 -95.71
C LYS A 318 -5.40 -2.85 -94.38
N ASP A 319 -5.20 -4.16 -94.34
CA ASP A 319 -4.73 -4.85 -93.12
C ASP A 319 -3.36 -4.32 -92.68
N ARG A 320 -2.46 -4.02 -93.64
CA ARG A 320 -1.16 -3.40 -93.34
C ARG A 320 -1.34 -1.98 -92.80
N GLU A 321 -2.21 -1.17 -93.40
CA GLU A 321 -2.52 0.18 -92.92
C GLU A 321 -3.12 0.16 -91.51
N GLU A 322 -4.05 -0.75 -91.23
CA GLU A 322 -4.65 -0.93 -89.91
C GLU A 322 -3.63 -1.40 -88.88
N GLN A 323 -2.72 -2.30 -89.24
CA GLN A 323 -1.62 -2.72 -88.36
C GLN A 323 -0.68 -1.56 -88.01
N LEU A 324 -0.35 -0.72 -89.01
CA LEU A 324 0.45 0.48 -88.79
C LEU A 324 -0.29 1.45 -87.86
N ALA A 325 -1.55 1.75 -88.14
CA ALA A 325 -2.38 2.62 -87.30
C ALA A 325 -2.51 2.08 -85.86
N ALA A 326 -2.74 0.77 -85.68
CA ALA A 326 -2.80 0.13 -84.37
C ALA A 326 -1.44 0.15 -83.63
N SER A 327 -0.33 0.07 -84.36
CA SER A 327 1.01 0.22 -83.77
C SER A 327 1.25 1.65 -83.30
N GLU A 328 0.81 2.65 -84.06
CA GLU A 328 0.90 4.07 -83.70
C GLU A 328 0.00 4.41 -82.53
N CYS A 329 -1.24 3.93 -82.52
CA CYS A 329 -2.17 4.06 -81.38
C CYS A 329 -1.56 3.51 -80.10
N ARG A 330 -0.99 2.29 -80.12
CA ARG A 330 -0.31 1.70 -78.96
C ARG A 330 0.89 2.53 -78.50
N ARG A 331 1.69 3.04 -79.44
CA ARG A 331 2.83 3.93 -79.13
C ARG A 331 2.36 5.22 -78.44
N LEU A 332 1.29 5.85 -78.95
CA LEU A 332 0.74 7.08 -78.39
C LEU A 332 0.10 6.83 -77.02
N GLN A 333 -0.64 5.73 -76.84
CA GLN A 333 -1.17 5.32 -75.54
C GLN A 333 -0.06 5.09 -74.51
N GLY A 334 1.07 4.49 -74.91
CA GLY A 334 2.23 4.34 -74.03
C GLY A 334 2.82 5.68 -73.57
N LYS A 335 2.82 6.70 -74.45
CA LYS A 335 3.26 8.06 -74.09
C LYS A 335 2.29 8.75 -73.14
N LEU A 336 0.98 8.68 -73.44
CA LEU A 336 -0.06 9.25 -72.58
C LEU A 336 -0.05 8.60 -71.20
N SER A 337 0.06 7.26 -71.12
CA SER A 337 0.16 6.55 -69.85
C SER A 337 1.39 6.97 -69.03
N HIS A 338 2.51 7.27 -69.70
CA HIS A 338 3.70 7.77 -69.02
C HIS A 338 3.48 9.18 -68.45
N GLU A 339 2.87 10.08 -69.22
CA GLU A 339 2.52 11.44 -68.80
C GLU A 339 1.50 11.42 -67.65
N GLU A 340 0.46 10.60 -67.75
CA GLU A 340 -0.53 10.38 -66.70
C GLU A 340 0.12 9.86 -65.41
N ALA A 341 1.06 8.92 -65.50
CA ALA A 341 1.80 8.42 -64.36
C ALA A 341 2.68 9.50 -63.70
N ILE A 342 3.27 10.41 -64.50
CA ILE A 342 4.03 11.55 -63.98
C ILE A 342 3.10 12.52 -63.24
N LEU A 343 1.97 12.88 -63.85
CA LEU A 343 0.99 13.78 -63.23
C LEU A 343 0.41 13.18 -61.94
N ALA A 344 0.07 11.90 -61.93
CA ALA A 344 -0.41 11.21 -60.73
C ALA A 344 0.63 11.24 -59.59
N ARG A 345 1.91 11.06 -59.91
CA ARG A 345 3.01 11.19 -58.93
C ARG A 345 3.13 12.61 -58.40
N GLN A 346 2.98 13.62 -59.26
CA GLN A 346 3.01 15.03 -58.84
C GLN A 346 1.85 15.37 -57.91
N SER A 347 0.62 14.96 -58.26
CA SER A 347 -0.57 15.14 -57.41
C SER A 347 -0.40 14.46 -56.05
N LEU A 348 0.08 13.21 -56.02
CA LEU A 348 0.35 12.49 -54.77
C LEU A 348 1.42 13.19 -53.92
N MET A 349 2.47 13.75 -54.54
CA MET A 349 3.47 14.54 -53.81
C MET A 349 2.85 15.82 -53.22
N GLN A 350 1.96 16.50 -53.94
CA GLN A 350 1.28 17.69 -53.44
C GLN A 350 0.32 17.36 -52.28
N GLU A 351 -0.48 16.30 -52.40
CA GLU A 351 -1.33 15.83 -51.31
C GLU A 351 -0.52 15.45 -50.07
N ASN A 352 0.60 14.74 -50.25
CA ASN A 352 1.46 14.38 -49.13
C ASN A 352 2.07 15.62 -48.46
N LYS A 353 2.44 16.65 -49.22
CA LYS A 353 2.89 17.94 -48.66
C LYS A 353 1.78 18.58 -47.82
N GLN A 354 0.57 18.68 -48.35
CA GLN A 354 -0.58 19.24 -47.64
C GLN A 354 -0.92 18.45 -46.36
N ARG A 355 -0.89 17.12 -46.42
CA ARG A 355 -1.11 16.26 -45.23
C ARG A 355 -0.05 16.50 -44.16
N VAL A 356 1.22 16.64 -44.55
CA VAL A 356 2.31 16.95 -43.61
C VAL A 356 2.14 18.33 -43.00
N GLU A 357 1.73 19.33 -43.77
CA GLU A 357 1.44 20.68 -43.26
C GLU A 357 0.27 20.66 -42.27
N GLN A 358 -0.84 20.01 -42.61
CA GLN A 358 -1.97 19.83 -41.70
C GLN A 358 -1.56 19.13 -40.39
N GLN A 359 -0.74 18.08 -40.47
CA GLN A 359 -0.22 17.40 -39.29
C GLN A 359 0.67 18.32 -38.44
N LYS A 360 1.51 19.16 -39.08
CA LYS A 360 2.33 20.16 -38.37
C LYS A 360 1.46 21.20 -37.67
N GLU A 361 0.41 21.67 -38.31
CA GLU A 361 -0.54 22.62 -37.70
C GLU A 361 -1.31 22.00 -36.54
N GLN A 362 -1.79 20.76 -36.70
CA GLN A 362 -2.44 20.01 -35.62
C GLN A 362 -1.49 19.80 -34.43
N MET A 363 -0.25 19.40 -34.71
CA MET A 363 0.79 19.26 -33.70
C MET A 363 1.06 20.58 -32.98
N ALA A 364 1.16 21.70 -33.72
CA ALA A 364 1.37 23.03 -33.15
C ALA A 364 0.21 23.45 -32.23
N LYS A 365 -1.05 23.21 -32.64
CA LYS A 365 -2.24 23.47 -31.81
C LYS A 365 -2.23 22.66 -30.52
N LEU A 366 -1.90 21.37 -30.58
CA LEU A 366 -1.79 20.52 -29.39
C LEU A 366 -0.65 20.98 -28.46
N MET A 367 0.47 21.42 -29.03
CA MET A 367 1.59 21.97 -28.25
C MET A 367 1.21 23.27 -27.55
N LEU A 368 0.49 24.17 -28.21
CA LEU A 368 -0.04 25.40 -27.60
C LEU A 368 -1.01 25.09 -26.46
N GLN A 369 -1.97 24.19 -26.66
CA GLN A 369 -2.89 23.76 -25.60
C GLN A 369 -2.17 23.12 -24.43
N ARG A 370 -1.09 22.37 -24.68
CA ARG A 370 -0.27 21.80 -23.61
C ARG A 370 0.49 22.89 -22.85
N ALA A 371 1.01 23.90 -23.54
CA ALA A 371 1.68 25.03 -22.91
C ALA A 371 0.72 25.88 -22.05
N GLU A 372 -0.48 26.14 -22.55
CA GLU A 372 -1.55 26.83 -21.82
C GLU A 372 -1.97 26.06 -20.57
N ARG A 373 -2.19 24.75 -20.67
CA ARG A 373 -2.49 23.90 -19.50
C ARG A 373 -1.38 23.96 -18.46
N ARG A 374 -0.11 23.91 -18.87
CA ARG A 374 1.02 24.04 -17.93
C ARG A 374 1.04 25.39 -17.23
N LEU A 375 0.77 26.47 -17.95
CA LEU A 375 0.65 27.80 -17.35
C LEU A 375 -0.51 27.90 -16.36
N GLN A 376 -1.65 27.27 -16.66
CA GLN A 376 -2.80 27.22 -15.75
C GLN A 376 -2.49 26.39 -14.50
N GLU A 377 -1.87 25.22 -14.66
CA GLU A 377 -1.40 24.41 -13.54
C GLU A 377 -0.39 25.16 -12.67
N ASP A 378 0.54 25.90 -13.27
CA ASP A 378 1.52 26.66 -12.52
C ASP A 378 0.88 27.85 -11.78
N ARG A 379 -0.18 28.46 -12.34
CA ARG A 379 -0.97 29.49 -11.65
C ARG A 379 -1.74 28.89 -10.46
N SER A 380 -2.46 27.79 -10.66
CA SER A 380 -3.21 27.14 -9.58
C SER A 380 -2.28 26.61 -8.49
N ARG A 381 -1.10 26.07 -8.84
CA ARG A 381 -0.08 25.68 -7.86
C ARG A 381 0.42 26.87 -7.04
N LYS A 382 0.65 28.03 -7.66
CA LYS A 382 1.06 29.25 -6.95
C LYS A 382 -0.02 29.72 -5.97
N GLU A 383 -1.28 29.72 -6.40
CA GLU A 383 -2.42 30.08 -5.54
C GLU A 383 -2.53 29.12 -4.35
N LEU A 384 -2.39 27.81 -4.57
CA LEU A 384 -2.38 26.81 -3.49
C LEU A 384 -1.22 27.02 -2.52
N VAL A 385 -0.02 27.32 -3.02
CA VAL A 385 1.14 27.63 -2.18
C VAL A 385 0.90 28.88 -1.34
N GLU A 386 0.29 29.92 -1.92
CA GLU A 386 -0.06 31.15 -1.21
C GLU A 386 -1.09 30.89 -0.09
N GLN A 387 -2.13 30.09 -0.37
CA GLN A 387 -3.11 29.66 0.64
C GLN A 387 -2.46 28.86 1.78
N VAL A 388 -1.52 27.97 1.47
CA VAL A 388 -0.77 27.21 2.50
C VAL A 388 0.10 28.15 3.34
N ILE A 389 0.79 29.12 2.72
CA ILE A 389 1.59 30.11 3.43
C ILE A 389 0.71 30.96 4.36
N GLU A 390 -0.46 31.39 3.89
CA GLU A 390 -1.40 32.18 4.67
C GLU A 390 -2.00 31.37 5.83
N GLY A 391 -2.34 30.10 5.59
CA GLY A 391 -2.72 29.14 6.62
C GLY A 391 -1.63 28.96 7.69
N GLN A 392 -0.36 28.85 7.28
CA GLN A 392 0.77 28.78 8.22
C GLN A 392 0.95 30.07 9.04
N LYS A 393 0.78 31.25 8.42
CA LYS A 393 0.83 32.54 9.13
C LYS A 393 -0.27 32.62 10.18
N ASN A 394 -1.50 32.24 9.81
CA ASN A 394 -2.65 32.24 10.72
C ASN A 394 -2.47 31.25 11.88
N ALA A 395 -1.95 30.05 11.61
CA ALA A 395 -1.62 29.07 12.64
C ALA A 395 -0.56 29.60 13.63
N LYS A 396 0.51 30.22 13.13
CA LYS A 396 1.53 30.87 13.98
C LYS A 396 0.95 32.03 14.79
N ALA A 397 0.07 32.83 14.21
CA ALA A 397 -0.63 33.90 14.92
C ALA A 397 -1.54 33.36 16.03
N ALA A 398 -2.27 32.26 15.79
CA ALA A 398 -3.08 31.60 16.81
C ALA A 398 -2.21 31.02 17.93
N GLN A 399 -1.10 30.35 17.58
CA GLN A 399 -0.16 29.79 18.56
C GLN A 399 0.45 30.88 19.45
N THR A 400 0.87 32.02 18.89
CA THR A 400 1.41 33.13 19.67
C THR A 400 0.36 33.76 20.59
N LYS A 401 -0.90 33.89 20.15
CA LYS A 401 -2.02 34.33 21.01
C LYS A 401 -2.25 33.37 22.18
N LEU A 402 -2.24 32.06 21.93
CA LEU A 402 -2.39 31.05 22.99
C LEU A 402 -1.23 31.09 23.99
N VAL A 403 0.01 31.24 23.53
CA VAL A 403 1.17 31.36 24.42
C VAL A 403 1.06 32.61 25.28
N LYS A 404 0.69 33.77 24.70
CA LYS A 404 0.46 35.00 25.46
C LYS A 404 -0.66 34.86 26.48
N GLY A 405 -1.78 34.23 26.09
CA GLY A 405 -2.89 33.96 27.01
C GLY A 405 -2.47 33.07 28.19
N ARG A 406 -1.73 31.98 27.92
CA ARG A 406 -1.19 31.12 28.99
C ARG A 406 -0.23 31.87 29.91
N GLN A 407 0.63 32.73 29.37
CA GLN A 407 1.53 33.56 30.16
C GLN A 407 0.75 34.50 31.09
N GLN A 408 -0.31 35.14 30.59
CA GLN A 408 -1.19 35.99 31.38
C GLN A 408 -1.89 35.21 32.50
N THR A 409 -2.50 34.05 32.20
CA THR A 409 -3.14 33.21 33.22
C THR A 409 -2.16 32.74 34.30
N VAL A 410 -0.92 32.40 33.92
CA VAL A 410 0.12 32.04 34.91
C VAL A 410 0.50 33.25 35.76
N GLN A 411 0.62 34.45 35.18
CA GLN A 411 0.89 35.67 35.93
C GLN A 411 -0.25 35.99 36.92
N GLU A 412 -1.50 35.94 36.48
CA GLU A 412 -2.69 36.11 37.31
C GLU A 412 -2.71 35.09 38.46
N ALA A 413 -2.47 33.81 38.18
CA ALA A 413 -2.42 32.77 39.21
C ALA A 413 -1.27 32.99 40.22
N ILE A 414 -0.12 33.51 39.79
CA ILE A 414 0.99 33.88 40.68
C ILE A 414 0.58 35.05 41.57
N GLU A 415 -0.08 36.07 41.03
CA GLU A 415 -0.55 37.24 41.78
C GLU A 415 -1.64 36.85 42.79
N GLU A 416 -2.60 36.01 42.39
CA GLU A 416 -3.61 35.45 43.30
C GLU A 416 -2.96 34.63 44.42
N SER A 417 -2.00 33.77 44.08
CA SER A 417 -1.26 32.98 45.06
C SER A 417 -0.51 33.86 46.06
N ARG A 418 0.17 34.91 45.56
CA ARG A 418 0.84 35.92 46.40
C ARG A 418 -0.15 36.63 47.32
N GLY A 419 -1.32 37.03 46.80
CA GLY A 419 -2.38 37.65 47.58
C GLY A 419 -2.92 36.74 48.68
N LEU A 420 -3.16 35.46 48.38
CA LEU A 420 -3.59 34.47 49.38
C LEU A 420 -2.53 34.23 50.45
N LEU A 421 -1.25 34.16 50.07
CA LEU A 421 -0.14 34.03 51.01
C LEU A 421 -0.04 35.23 51.96
N GLN A 422 -0.17 36.45 51.44
CA GLN A 422 -0.18 37.66 52.27
C GLN A 422 -1.35 37.67 53.26
N ARG A 423 -2.57 37.33 52.81
CA ARG A 423 -3.74 37.22 53.69
C ARG A 423 -3.56 36.18 54.78
N ARG A 424 -3.01 35.00 54.44
CA ARG A 424 -2.69 33.95 55.42
C ARG A 424 -1.65 34.42 56.44
N ALA A 425 -0.62 35.15 56.01
CA ALA A 425 0.40 35.70 56.89
C ALA A 425 -0.18 36.74 57.86
N GLN A 426 -1.03 37.64 57.38
CA GLN A 426 -1.73 38.63 58.22
C GLN A 426 -2.66 37.96 59.23
N ALA A 427 -3.50 37.00 58.78
CA ALA A 427 -4.38 36.26 59.66
C ALA A 427 -3.59 35.49 60.75
N ALA A 428 -2.45 34.89 60.40
CA ALA A 428 -1.57 34.23 61.36
C ALA A 428 -0.99 35.23 62.38
N GLN A 429 -0.59 36.44 61.93
CA GLN A 429 -0.12 37.49 62.83
C GLN A 429 -1.21 37.96 63.80
N GLU A 430 -2.43 38.18 63.32
CA GLU A 430 -3.59 38.52 64.17
C GLU A 430 -3.91 37.40 65.16
N GLU A 431 -3.88 36.15 64.72
CA GLU A 431 -4.09 35.00 65.60
C GLU A 431 -3.01 34.93 66.69
N HIS A 432 -1.74 35.19 66.33
CA HIS A 432 -0.66 35.28 67.31
C HIS A 432 -0.88 36.43 68.30
N GLN A 433 -1.40 37.58 67.88
CA GLN A 433 -1.74 38.69 68.78
C GLN A 433 -2.86 38.28 69.75
N ARG A 434 -3.95 37.70 69.24
CA ARG A 434 -5.07 37.19 70.08
C ARG A 434 -4.59 36.13 71.08
N ARG A 435 -3.72 35.22 70.65
CA ARG A 435 -3.11 34.21 71.54
C ARG A 435 -2.24 34.86 72.61
N ARG A 436 -1.46 35.90 72.27
CA ARG A 436 -0.65 36.65 73.25
C ARG A 436 -1.52 37.37 74.28
N GLU A 437 -2.60 38.02 73.84
CA GLU A 437 -3.58 38.67 74.72
C GLU A 437 -4.22 37.66 75.68
N LEU A 438 -4.67 36.51 75.16
CA LEU A 438 -5.24 35.44 75.97
C LEU A 438 -4.25 34.90 77.00
N ILE A 439 -3.00 34.65 76.60
CA ILE A 439 -1.94 34.21 77.53
C ILE A 439 -1.71 35.27 78.61
N SER A 440 -1.73 36.56 78.28
CA SER A 440 -1.61 37.64 79.25
C SER A 440 -2.77 37.63 80.25
N GLN A 441 -4.00 37.41 79.78
CA GLN A 441 -5.19 37.30 80.64
C GLN A 441 -5.10 36.08 81.57
N LEU A 442 -4.73 34.90 81.04
CA LEU A 442 -4.56 33.68 81.83
C LEU A 442 -3.47 33.85 82.90
N ARG A 443 -2.32 34.42 82.55
CA ARG A 443 -1.26 34.70 83.53
C ARG A 443 -1.71 35.67 84.62
N ALA A 444 -2.49 36.69 84.28
CA ALA A 444 -3.06 37.62 85.27
C ALA A 444 -3.98 36.89 86.27
N LEU A 445 -4.82 35.96 85.77
CA LEU A 445 -5.67 35.11 86.60
C LEU A 445 -4.85 34.14 87.46
N GLU A 446 -3.79 33.53 86.90
CA GLU A 446 -2.89 32.64 87.65
C GLU A 446 -2.12 33.38 88.77
N THR A 447 -1.75 34.65 88.55
CA THR A 447 -1.10 35.48 89.57
C THR A 447 -2.05 35.99 90.66
N GLN A 448 -3.36 35.82 90.48
CA GLN A 448 -4.33 36.22 91.49
C GLN A 448 -4.22 35.27 92.70
N PRO A 449 -4.07 35.78 93.94
CA PRO A 449 -3.95 34.92 95.11
C PRO A 449 -5.24 34.12 95.32
N THR A 450 -5.20 32.84 94.96
CA THR A 450 -6.30 31.90 95.20
C THR A 450 -6.29 31.47 96.66
N ARG A 451 -7.44 31.55 97.34
CA ARG A 451 -7.62 31.04 98.71
C ARG A 451 -7.36 29.52 98.72
N LYS A 452 -6.20 29.09 99.20
CA LYS A 452 -5.86 27.66 99.41
C LYS A 452 -6.50 27.10 100.68
N GLY A 453 -7.84 27.15 100.76
CA GLY A 453 -8.60 26.48 101.80
C GLY A 453 -9.63 25.57 101.17
N LYS A 454 -9.51 24.26 101.35
CA LYS A 454 -10.63 23.35 101.08
C LYS A 454 -11.74 23.75 102.06
N LEU A 455 -12.92 24.09 101.56
CA LEU A 455 -14.09 24.30 102.41
C LEU A 455 -14.42 22.96 103.06
N VAL A 456 -14.07 22.80 104.34
CA VAL A 456 -14.31 21.55 105.06
C VAL A 456 -15.80 21.49 105.40
N ASP A 457 -16.49 20.59 104.73
CA ASP A 457 -17.89 20.29 105.01
C ASP A 457 -17.96 19.40 106.26
N LEU A 458 -18.38 19.99 107.39
CA LEU A 458 -18.46 19.31 108.68
C LEU A 458 -19.62 18.30 108.75
N THR A 459 -20.50 18.27 107.75
CA THR A 459 -21.61 17.32 107.65
C THR A 459 -21.20 16.00 107.00
N GLN A 460 -20.06 15.97 106.30
CA GLN A 460 -19.58 14.75 105.66
C GLN A 460 -18.88 13.85 106.68
N ILE A 461 -19.18 12.57 106.56
CA ILE A 461 -18.46 11.50 107.25
C ILE A 461 -17.08 11.38 106.57
N PRO A 462 -15.97 11.33 107.33
CA PRO A 462 -14.63 11.28 106.76
C PRO A 462 -14.33 10.08 105.84
N GLY A 463 -15.08 8.98 105.97
CA GLY A 463 -15.07 7.87 105.01
C GLY A 463 -13.85 6.95 105.13
N TYR A 464 -13.30 6.76 106.33
CA TYR A 464 -12.16 5.86 106.57
C TYR A 464 -12.57 4.37 106.73
N GLY A 465 -13.87 4.07 106.69
CA GLY A 465 -14.42 2.70 106.75
C GLY A 465 -14.45 2.08 108.15
N LEU A 466 -14.31 2.87 109.21
CA LEU A 466 -14.39 2.39 110.59
C LEU A 466 -15.86 2.23 111.03
N GLU A 467 -16.18 1.15 111.74
CA GLU A 467 -17.49 0.96 112.34
C GLU A 467 -17.70 2.00 113.45
N GLY A 468 -18.52 3.03 113.17
CA GLY A 468 -18.80 4.12 114.10
C GLY A 468 -18.36 5.51 113.64
N GLU A 469 -17.97 5.67 112.37
CA GLU A 469 -17.76 7.01 111.81
C GLU A 469 -19.04 7.82 111.82
N MET A 470 -18.88 9.10 112.14
CA MET A 470 -19.95 10.09 112.21
C MET A 470 -19.40 11.45 111.88
N SER A 471 -20.28 12.32 111.37
CA SER A 471 -19.89 13.71 111.08
C SER A 471 -19.54 14.47 112.36
N VAL A 472 -18.75 15.54 112.23
CA VAL A 472 -18.38 16.38 113.38
C VAL A 472 -19.62 17.01 114.01
N VAL A 473 -20.65 17.28 113.20
CA VAL A 473 -21.95 17.78 113.66
C VAL A 473 -22.68 16.72 114.48
N GLU A 474 -22.81 15.50 113.98
CA GLU A 474 -23.44 14.38 114.71
C GLU A 474 -22.76 14.10 116.05
N LEU A 475 -21.42 14.13 116.09
CA LEU A 475 -20.66 13.95 117.33
C LEU A 475 -21.00 15.04 118.37
N ARG A 476 -21.13 16.29 117.93
CA ARG A 476 -21.49 17.42 118.81
C ARG A 476 -22.90 17.25 119.39
N GLU A 477 -23.85 16.80 118.59
CA GLU A 477 -25.22 16.53 119.05
C GLU A 477 -25.27 15.40 120.09
N ARG A 478 -24.58 14.28 119.82
CA ARG A 478 -24.52 13.17 120.80
C ARG A 478 -23.84 13.60 122.10
N LEU A 479 -22.77 14.39 122.03
CA LEU A 479 -22.12 14.95 123.21
C LEU A 479 -23.04 15.89 123.99
N ALA A 480 -23.87 16.69 123.30
CA ALA A 480 -24.83 17.56 123.95
C ALA A 480 -25.89 16.74 124.72
N LEU A 481 -26.45 15.71 124.09
CA LEU A 481 -27.40 14.79 124.73
C LEU A 481 -26.80 14.07 125.93
N LEU A 482 -25.54 13.61 125.83
CA LEU A 482 -24.85 12.96 126.95
C LEU A 482 -24.62 13.91 128.12
N LYS A 483 -24.21 15.16 127.86
CA LYS A 483 -24.06 16.19 128.89
C LYS A 483 -25.38 16.52 129.56
N GLU A 484 -26.47 16.59 128.80
CA GLU A 484 -27.80 16.83 129.35
C GLU A 484 -28.27 15.69 130.25
N ASN A 485 -28.10 14.44 129.81
CA ASN A 485 -28.37 13.26 130.64
C ASN A 485 -27.53 13.22 131.92
N GLN A 486 -26.26 13.64 131.85
CA GLN A 486 -25.41 13.72 133.03
C GLN A 486 -25.93 14.78 134.02
N ARG A 487 -26.33 15.96 133.53
CA ARG A 487 -26.95 17.01 134.37
C ARG A 487 -28.23 16.51 135.05
N ARG A 488 -29.12 15.84 134.31
CA ARG A 488 -30.34 15.25 134.89
C ARG A 488 -30.03 14.27 136.02
N LYS A 489 -29.05 13.37 135.83
CA LYS A 489 -28.60 12.44 136.89
C LYS A 489 -28.02 13.15 138.10
N GLU A 490 -27.29 14.26 137.89
CA GLU A 490 -26.77 15.08 138.99
C GLU A 490 -27.89 15.78 139.76
N GLU A 491 -28.92 16.29 139.07
CA GLU A 491 -30.11 16.89 139.66
C GLU A 491 -30.91 15.86 140.47
N GLU A 492 -31.18 14.68 139.91
CA GLU A 492 -31.84 13.58 140.63
C GLU A 492 -31.10 13.21 141.92
N LYS A 493 -29.76 13.13 141.88
CA LYS A 493 -28.94 12.88 143.08
C LYS A 493 -29.05 14.03 144.09
N ARG A 494 -29.06 15.28 143.63
CA ARG A 494 -29.25 16.45 144.51
C ARG A 494 -30.62 16.41 145.18
N ASP A 495 -31.67 16.07 144.43
CA ASP A 495 -33.03 15.95 144.95
C ASP A 495 -33.14 14.81 145.96
N GLN A 496 -32.54 13.65 145.70
CA GLN A 496 -32.46 12.55 146.68
C GLN A 496 -31.75 12.98 147.97
N ILE A 497 -30.67 13.75 147.88
CA ILE A 497 -29.97 14.28 149.06
C ILE A 497 -30.86 15.29 149.80
N ILE A 498 -31.56 16.17 149.10
CA ILE A 498 -32.47 17.15 149.71
C ILE A 498 -33.63 16.45 150.41
N GLN A 499 -34.27 15.48 149.75
CA GLN A 499 -35.33 14.66 150.34
C GLN A 499 -34.81 13.89 151.56
N GLY A 500 -33.64 13.27 151.47
CA GLY A 500 -32.99 12.59 152.58
C GLY A 500 -32.66 13.54 153.75
N LYS A 501 -32.20 14.77 153.47
CA LYS A 501 -31.99 15.80 154.49
C LYS A 501 -33.31 16.26 155.14
N ARG A 502 -34.38 16.43 154.36
CA ARG A 502 -35.71 16.77 154.88
C ARG A 502 -36.26 15.66 155.78
N MET A 503 -36.18 14.40 155.35
CA MET A 503 -36.59 13.24 156.15
C MET A 503 -35.83 13.17 157.47
N LYS A 504 -34.49 13.28 157.44
CA LYS A 504 -33.67 13.33 158.66
C LYS A 504 -33.97 14.53 159.55
N SER A 505 -34.24 15.70 158.98
CA SER A 505 -34.64 16.89 159.74
C SER A 505 -35.99 16.69 160.41
N GLN A 506 -36.95 16.04 159.73
CA GLN A 506 -38.26 15.70 160.28
C GLN A 506 -38.11 14.67 161.41
N GLU A 507 -37.28 13.64 161.23
CA GLU A 507 -36.94 12.67 162.28
C GLU A 507 -36.33 13.38 163.50
N LEU A 508 -35.36 14.27 163.30
CA LEU A 508 -34.76 15.05 164.38
C LEU A 508 -35.79 15.94 165.09
N GLN A 509 -36.66 16.64 164.35
CA GLN A 509 -37.76 17.41 164.95
C GLN A 509 -38.67 16.53 165.80
N ASN A 510 -39.10 15.37 165.30
CA ASN A 510 -39.91 14.41 166.05
C ASN A 510 -39.18 13.94 167.33
N THR A 511 -37.87 13.68 167.27
CA THR A 511 -37.10 13.30 168.48
C THR A 511 -36.99 14.44 169.49
N VAL A 512 -36.81 15.68 169.04
CA VAL A 512 -36.80 16.86 169.92
C VAL A 512 -38.17 17.08 170.55
N GLU A 513 -39.26 16.88 169.80
CA GLU A 513 -40.64 16.90 170.32
C GLU A 513 -40.87 15.80 171.34
N GLN A 514 -40.37 14.57 171.12
CA GLN A 514 -40.42 13.51 172.13
C GLN A 514 -39.64 13.88 173.40
N ILE A 515 -38.43 14.44 173.26
CA ILE A 515 -37.62 14.90 174.39
C ILE A 515 -38.32 16.05 175.14
N SER A 516 -38.96 16.98 174.43
CA SER A 516 -39.69 18.09 175.05
C SER A 516 -40.92 17.60 175.81
N LEU A 517 -41.66 16.63 175.26
CA LEU A 517 -42.76 15.94 175.94
C LEU A 517 -42.27 15.22 177.21
N CYS A 518 -41.13 14.51 177.15
CA CYS A 518 -40.52 13.86 178.32
C CYS A 518 -40.05 14.88 179.37
N ARG A 519 -39.42 16.00 178.97
CA ARG A 519 -39.03 17.08 179.90
C ARG A 519 -40.23 17.76 180.54
N ALA A 520 -41.33 17.96 179.80
CA ALA A 520 -42.57 18.50 180.36
C ALA A 520 -43.23 17.52 181.35
N ALA A 521 -43.13 16.21 181.12
CA ALA A 521 -43.56 15.21 182.10
C ALA A 521 -42.68 15.22 183.35
N MET A 522 -41.35 15.28 183.20
CA MET A 522 -40.40 15.38 184.32
C MET A 522 -40.58 16.69 185.11
N GLY A 523 -40.78 17.82 184.44
CA GLY A 523 -41.04 19.12 185.05
C GLY A 523 -42.39 19.21 185.79
N ARG A 524 -43.39 18.43 185.35
CA ARG A 524 -44.67 18.27 186.07
C ARG A 524 -44.55 17.37 187.30
N SER A 525 -43.57 16.46 187.34
CA SER A 525 -43.29 15.61 188.51
C SER A 525 -42.43 16.29 189.59
N THR A 526 -41.88 17.47 189.31
CA THR A 526 -41.10 18.28 190.28
C THR A 526 -41.87 19.47 190.85
N ALA A 527 -43.16 19.61 190.52
CA ALA A 527 -44.02 20.74 190.96
C ALA A 527 -45.24 20.32 191.81
N LEU A 528 -45.30 19.06 192.24
CA LEU A 528 -46.18 18.51 193.29
C LEU A 528 -45.37 17.47 194.06
#